data_AF-A0A9X8YPB3-F1
#
_entry.id   AF-A0A9X8YPB3-F1
#
_cell.length_a   1.000
_cell.length_b   1.000
_cell.length_c   1.000
_cell.angle_alpha   90.00
_cell.angle_beta   90.00
_cell.angle_gamma   90.00
#
_symmetry.space_group_name_H-M   'P 1'
#
loop_
_entity.id
_entity.type
_entity.pdbx_description
1 polymer ?
#
loop_
_entity_poly.entity_id
_entity_poly.type
_entity_poly.pdbx_seq_one_letter_code
_entity_poly.pdbx_strand_id
1 'polypeptide(L)'
;LAYNPDPETALLRYGYSSMTTPTTLYELNMDSGERTMLKQQEVKNFTPENYRSERVWVKARDGVEVPVSLVYRQDSFQRGANPLMVYGYGSYGSSMDPAFSASRLSLLDRGVVFALAHIRGGGELGQLWYEDGKLFNKQNTFNDFIDVTE
;
A
#
# COMPACT_ATOMS: atom_id res chain seq x y z
N LEU A 1 -4.33 -10.35 -8.96
CA LEU A 1 -5.49 -9.57 -9.46
C LEU A 1 -5.73 -9.70 -10.97
N ALA A 2 -5.17 -10.71 -11.63
CA ALA A 2 -5.55 -11.06 -12.99
C ALA A 2 -5.26 -12.55 -13.22
N TYR A 3 -5.99 -13.15 -14.15
CA TYR A 3 -5.85 -14.54 -14.53
C TYR A 3 -5.64 -14.61 -16.03
N ASN A 4 -4.58 -15.30 -16.45
CA ASN A 4 -4.18 -15.46 -17.84
C ASN A 4 -4.17 -16.98 -18.15
N PRO A 5 -5.31 -17.57 -18.53
CA PRO A 5 -5.44 -19.02 -18.75
C PRO A 5 -4.79 -19.50 -20.04
N ASP A 6 -4.62 -18.61 -21.03
CA ASP A 6 -4.12 -18.93 -22.36
C ASP A 6 -2.75 -18.28 -22.57
N PRO A 7 -1.69 -19.07 -22.83
CA PRO A 7 -0.36 -18.54 -23.13
C PRO A 7 -0.20 -18.05 -24.59
N GLU A 8 -1.03 -18.50 -25.53
CA GLU A 8 -0.91 -18.18 -26.97
C GLU A 8 -1.64 -16.88 -27.31
N THR A 9 -1.27 -15.79 -26.64
CA THR A 9 -1.88 -14.47 -26.80
C THR A 9 -0.88 -13.34 -26.63
N ALA A 10 -1.07 -12.25 -27.37
CA ALA A 10 -0.37 -10.99 -27.14
C ALA A 10 -1.01 -10.15 -26.01
N LEU A 11 -2.16 -10.58 -25.47
CA LEU A 11 -2.97 -9.81 -24.52
C LEU A 11 -2.69 -10.24 -23.07
N LEU A 12 -1.97 -9.40 -22.33
CA LEU A 12 -1.73 -9.58 -20.90
C LEU A 12 -2.83 -8.91 -20.08
N ARG A 13 -3.49 -9.66 -19.21
CA ARG A 13 -4.33 -9.09 -18.15
C ARG A 13 -3.53 -8.87 -16.90
N TYR A 14 -3.66 -7.67 -16.33
CA TYR A 14 -3.03 -7.32 -15.05
C TYR A 14 -3.95 -6.43 -14.21
N GLY A 15 -3.80 -6.56 -12.90
CA GLY A 15 -4.56 -5.75 -11.93
C GLY A 15 -3.71 -4.59 -11.42
N TYR A 16 -4.37 -3.46 -11.20
CA TYR A 16 -3.79 -2.28 -10.57
C TYR A 16 -4.69 -1.80 -9.44
N SER A 17 -4.09 -1.32 -8.36
CA SER A 17 -4.77 -0.67 -7.25
C SER A 17 -3.80 0.30 -6.59
N SER A 18 -4.33 1.37 -6.01
CA SER A 18 -3.57 2.26 -5.14
C SER A 18 -4.44 2.67 -3.96
N MET A 19 -3.88 3.33 -2.94
CA MET A 19 -4.70 3.78 -1.81
C MET A 19 -5.79 4.81 -2.19
N THR A 20 -5.71 5.42 -3.39
CA THR A 20 -6.69 6.39 -3.93
C THR A 20 -7.40 5.92 -5.19
N THR A 21 -7.01 4.78 -5.77
CA THR A 21 -7.61 4.25 -7.00
C THR A 21 -8.18 2.85 -6.75
N PRO A 22 -9.51 2.65 -6.85
CA PRO A 22 -10.13 1.34 -6.74
C PRO A 22 -9.51 0.32 -7.68
N THR A 23 -9.56 -0.94 -7.26
CA THR A 23 -8.96 -2.05 -8.01
C THR A 23 -9.49 -2.08 -9.44
N THR A 24 -8.57 -2.02 -10.40
CA THR A 24 -8.85 -1.92 -11.83
C THR A 24 -8.13 -3.04 -12.57
N LEU A 25 -8.87 -3.78 -13.41
CA LEU A 25 -8.34 -4.77 -14.33
C LEU A 25 -8.09 -4.11 -15.68
N TYR A 26 -6.85 -4.22 -16.16
CA TYR A 26 -6.43 -3.78 -17.48
C TYR A 26 -6.08 -4.97 -18.36
N GLU A 27 -6.18 -4.75 -19.66
CA GLU A 27 -5.58 -5.57 -20.71
C GLU A 27 -4.52 -4.73 -21.42
N LEU A 28 -3.34 -5.31 -21.64
CA LEU A 28 -2.23 -4.73 -22.38
C LEU A 28 -1.95 -5.61 -23.58
N ASN A 29 -1.99 -5.05 -24.78
CA ASN A 29 -1.37 -5.69 -25.93
C ASN A 29 0.15 -5.52 -25.81
N MET A 30 0.87 -6.63 -25.63
CA MET A 30 2.31 -6.64 -25.39
C MET A 30 3.14 -6.27 -26.62
N ASP A 31 2.58 -6.39 -27.83
CA ASP A 31 3.26 -6.03 -29.08
C ASP A 31 3.11 -4.54 -29.40
N SER A 32 1.91 -3.98 -29.22
CA SER A 32 1.60 -2.58 -29.57
C SER A 32 1.75 -1.60 -28.40
N GLY A 33 1.69 -2.10 -27.16
CA GLY A 33 1.63 -1.28 -25.95
C GLY A 33 0.25 -0.66 -25.67
N GLU A 34 -0.77 -0.97 -26.48
CA GLU A 34 -2.14 -0.49 -26.24
C GLU A 34 -2.71 -1.04 -24.94
N ARG A 35 -3.28 -0.16 -24.11
CA ARG A 35 -3.86 -0.51 -22.81
C ARG A 35 -5.34 -0.16 -22.76
N THR A 36 -6.16 -1.16 -22.44
CA THR A 36 -7.61 -1.03 -22.30
C THR A 36 -8.04 -1.36 -20.88
N MET A 37 -8.90 -0.52 -20.28
CA MET A 37 -9.53 -0.83 -19.00
C MET A 37 -10.67 -1.83 -19.23
N LEU A 38 -10.60 -3.01 -18.59
CA LEU A 38 -11.65 -4.03 -18.69
C LEU A 38 -12.71 -3.86 -17.59
N LYS A 39 -12.29 -3.55 -16.37
CA LYS A 39 -13.18 -3.43 -15.21
C LYS A 39 -12.56 -2.54 -14.14
N GLN A 40 -13.37 -1.68 -13.53
CA GLN A 40 -13.03 -1.01 -12.28
C GLN A 40 -14.00 -1.42 -11.18
N GLN A 41 -13.50 -1.60 -9.96
CA GLN A 41 -14.33 -1.81 -8.78
C GLN A 41 -15.23 -0.59 -8.57
N GLU A 42 -16.55 -0.81 -8.59
CA GLU A 42 -17.52 0.23 -8.25
C GLU A 42 -17.48 0.50 -6.75
N VAL A 43 -17.37 1.78 -6.39
CA VAL A 43 -17.40 2.25 -4.99
C VAL A 43 -18.39 3.40 -4.90
N LYS A 44 -19.53 3.16 -4.25
CA LYS A 44 -20.57 4.18 -4.10
C LYS A 44 -20.13 5.29 -3.15
N ASN A 45 -20.55 6.51 -3.43
CA ASN A 45 -20.26 7.71 -2.61
C ASN A 45 -18.76 7.98 -2.43
N PHE A 46 -17.93 7.57 -3.39
CA PHE A 46 -16.49 7.77 -3.37
C PHE A 46 -16.08 8.69 -4.51
N THR A 47 -15.31 9.72 -4.16
CA THR A 47 -14.77 10.73 -5.06
C THR A 47 -13.26 10.72 -4.88
N PRO A 48 -12.47 10.13 -5.81
CA PRO A 48 -11.04 9.90 -5.64
C PRO A 48 -10.24 11.15 -5.25
N GLU A 49 -10.60 12.29 -5.84
CA GLU A 49 -9.97 13.60 -5.61
C GLU A 49 -10.15 14.13 -4.19
N ASN A 50 -11.04 13.55 -3.37
CA ASN A 50 -11.13 13.90 -1.96
C ASN A 50 -9.97 13.33 -1.13
N TYR A 51 -9.18 12.39 -1.67
CA TYR A 51 -8.15 11.68 -0.93
C TYR A 51 -6.77 11.91 -1.54
N ARG A 52 -5.77 11.99 -0.67
CA ARG A 52 -4.36 12.10 -1.05
C ARG A 52 -3.57 10.96 -0.42
N SER A 53 -2.66 10.38 -1.19
CA SER A 53 -1.72 9.38 -0.71
C SER A 53 -0.28 9.87 -0.87
N GLU A 54 0.58 9.42 0.04
CA GLU A 54 1.99 9.81 0.07
C GLU A 54 2.86 8.60 0.40
N ARG A 55 4.10 8.62 -0.09
CA ARG A 55 5.17 7.75 0.37
C ARG A 55 6.14 8.60 1.18
N VAL A 56 6.35 8.22 2.43
CA VAL A 56 7.41 8.80 3.26
C VAL A 56 8.42 7.71 3.61
N TRP A 57 9.62 8.13 3.99
CA TRP A 57 10.67 7.27 4.52
C TRP A 57 11.01 7.75 5.91
N VAL A 58 11.03 6.82 6.86
CA VAL A 58 11.33 7.10 8.26
C VAL A 58 12.66 6.44 8.59
N LYS A 59 13.59 7.21 9.13
CA LYS A 59 14.85 6.68 9.62
C LYS A 59 14.63 5.99 10.96
N ALA A 60 14.73 4.66 10.99
CA ALA A 60 14.66 3.86 12.20
C ALA A 60 15.87 4.12 13.12
N ARG A 61 15.79 3.66 14.37
CA ARG A 61 16.81 3.87 15.42
C ARG A 61 18.19 3.31 15.09
N ASP A 62 18.28 2.35 14.18
CA ASP A 62 19.52 1.78 13.65
C ASP A 62 19.99 2.42 12.34
N GLY A 63 19.28 3.46 11.87
CA GLY A 63 19.61 4.24 10.70
C GLY A 63 19.03 3.72 9.38
N VAL A 64 18.31 2.60 9.39
CA VAL A 64 17.63 2.05 8.20
C VAL A 64 16.43 2.91 7.84
N GLU A 65 16.24 3.21 6.56
CA GLU A 65 15.06 3.95 6.06
C GLU A 65 13.89 2.99 5.84
N VAL A 66 12.85 3.06 6.67
CA VAL A 66 11.63 2.27 6.59
C VAL A 66 10.58 3.02 5.77
N PRO A 67 10.05 2.46 4.67
CA PRO A 67 9.03 3.13 3.87
C PRO A 67 7.66 3.09 4.57
N VAL A 68 6.85 4.12 4.34
CA VAL A 68 5.48 4.21 4.86
C VAL A 68 4.56 4.73 3.75
N SER A 69 3.45 4.03 3.50
CA SER A 69 2.40 4.53 2.60
C SER A 69 1.26 5.13 3.41
N LEU A 70 0.93 6.40 3.14
CA LEU A 70 -0.11 7.16 3.81
C LEU A 70 -1.30 7.38 2.88
N VAL A 71 -2.51 7.44 3.46
CA VAL A 71 -3.68 8.00 2.79
C VAL A 71 -4.56 8.75 3.78
N TYR A 72 -5.10 9.88 3.35
CA TYR A 72 -5.97 10.74 4.16
C TYR A 72 -6.93 11.51 3.27
N ARG A 73 -8.00 12.06 3.87
CA ARG A 73 -8.95 12.93 3.20
C ARG A 73 -8.45 14.39 3.25
N GLN A 74 -8.40 15.04 2.10
CA GLN A 74 -7.71 16.33 1.92
C GLN A 74 -8.37 17.49 2.68
N ASP A 75 -9.69 17.56 2.65
CA ASP A 75 -10.50 18.64 3.24
C ASP A 75 -10.46 18.70 4.77
N SER A 76 -10.09 17.59 5.42
CA SER A 76 -10.10 17.40 6.87
C SER A 76 -8.71 17.15 7.45
N PHE A 77 -7.67 17.20 6.62
CA PHE A 77 -6.30 17.06 7.08
C PHE A 77 -5.82 18.33 7.79
N GLN A 78 -5.35 18.16 9.01
CA GLN A 78 -4.80 19.15 9.91
C GLN A 78 -3.54 18.60 10.56
N ARG A 79 -2.38 19.12 10.14
CA ARG A 79 -1.07 18.67 10.60
C ARG A 79 -1.00 18.66 12.14
N GLY A 80 -0.68 17.50 12.71
CA GLY A 80 -0.52 17.31 14.15
C GLY A 80 -1.83 17.14 14.95
N ALA A 81 -3.00 17.16 14.31
CA ALA A 81 -4.30 17.07 14.99
C ALA A 81 -5.15 15.87 14.57
N ASN A 82 -4.93 15.29 13.39
CA ASN A 82 -5.70 14.11 12.95
C ASN A 82 -5.38 12.87 13.81
N PRO A 83 -6.39 12.05 14.13
CA PRO A 83 -6.15 10.70 14.63
C PRO A 83 -5.39 9.87 13.58
N LEU A 84 -4.52 8.98 14.06
CA LEU A 84 -3.69 8.12 13.22
C LEU A 84 -4.06 6.64 13.43
N MET A 85 -4.26 5.92 12.33
CA MET A 85 -4.32 4.46 12.31
C MET A 85 -3.06 3.94 11.62
N VAL A 86 -2.16 3.35 12.38
CA VAL A 86 -0.94 2.71 11.86
C VAL A 86 -1.17 1.20 11.77
N TYR A 87 -0.95 0.64 10.59
CA TYR A 87 -1.11 -0.78 10.32
C TYR A 87 0.21 -1.39 9.87
N GLY A 88 0.55 -2.57 10.39
CA GLY A 88 1.77 -3.31 10.06
C GLY A 88 1.56 -4.81 10.20
N TYR A 89 2.35 -5.60 9.46
CA TYR A 89 2.35 -7.07 9.51
C TYR A 89 3.74 -7.64 9.78
N GLY A 90 4.68 -7.41 8.86
CA GLY A 90 6.11 -7.62 9.10
C GLY A 90 6.55 -9.07 9.35
N SER A 91 5.93 -10.08 8.72
CA SER A 91 6.36 -11.47 8.87
C SER A 91 6.25 -12.27 7.56
N TYR A 92 6.98 -13.39 7.51
CA TYR A 92 6.96 -14.35 6.40
C TYR A 92 7.33 -13.78 5.02
N GLY A 93 7.93 -12.59 4.97
CA GLY A 93 8.22 -11.90 3.71
C GLY A 93 6.96 -11.42 2.98
N SER A 94 5.80 -11.41 3.65
CA SER A 94 4.56 -10.93 3.06
C SER A 94 4.53 -9.40 3.09
N SER A 95 4.47 -8.79 1.91
CA SER A 95 4.38 -7.34 1.73
C SER A 95 2.98 -6.81 1.96
N MET A 96 2.86 -5.71 2.71
CA MET A 96 1.61 -4.96 2.86
C MET A 96 1.47 -3.92 1.75
N ASP A 97 1.28 -4.40 0.51
CA ASP A 97 1.23 -3.53 -0.66
C ASP A 97 0.11 -2.46 -0.56
N PRO A 98 0.39 -1.20 -0.96
CA PRO A 98 -0.54 -0.09 -0.83
C PRO A 98 -1.70 -0.18 -1.83
N ALA A 99 -2.73 -0.93 -1.47
CA ALA A 99 -3.95 -1.11 -2.27
C ALA A 99 -5.15 -0.33 -1.72
N PHE A 100 -6.18 -0.23 -2.57
CA PHE A 100 -7.47 0.35 -2.21
C PHE A 100 -8.22 -0.53 -1.22
N SER A 101 -8.95 0.10 -0.30
CA SER A 101 -9.90 -0.59 0.59
C SER A 101 -11.12 0.28 0.81
N ALA A 102 -12.29 -0.21 0.39
CA ALA A 102 -13.55 0.51 0.58
C ALA A 102 -13.92 0.67 2.05
N SER A 103 -13.63 -0.32 2.90
CA SER A 103 -13.90 -0.23 4.34
C SER A 103 -13.05 0.85 5.03
N ARG A 104 -11.84 1.11 4.53
CA ARG A 104 -10.96 2.17 5.03
C ARG A 104 -11.58 3.56 4.89
N LEU A 105 -12.44 3.80 3.89
CA LEU A 105 -13.10 5.09 3.67
C LEU A 105 -13.84 5.59 4.91
N SER A 106 -14.43 4.68 5.71
CA SER A 106 -15.12 5.06 6.95
C SER A 106 -14.20 5.77 7.97
N LEU A 107 -12.92 5.41 8.02
CA LEU A 107 -11.94 6.10 8.85
C LEU A 107 -11.51 7.42 8.22
N LEU A 108 -11.21 7.41 6.91
CA LEU A 108 -10.73 8.60 6.20
C LEU A 108 -11.77 9.73 6.21
N ASP A 109 -13.05 9.40 6.01
CA ASP A 109 -14.17 10.35 6.03
C ASP A 109 -14.47 10.90 7.43
N ARG A 110 -13.84 10.35 8.48
CA ARG A 110 -13.89 10.84 9.86
C ARG A 110 -12.60 11.57 10.26
N GLY A 111 -11.75 11.92 9.29
CA GLY A 111 -10.51 12.67 9.50
C GLY A 111 -9.37 11.83 10.05
N VAL A 112 -9.44 10.49 9.99
CA VAL A 112 -8.35 9.61 10.39
C VAL A 112 -7.34 9.50 9.25
N VAL A 113 -6.06 9.67 9.56
CA VAL A 113 -4.95 9.34 8.63
C VAL A 113 -4.65 7.85 8.75
N PHE A 114 -4.55 7.15 7.62
CA PHE A 114 -4.19 5.73 7.61
C PHE A 114 -2.77 5.54 7.07
N ALA A 115 -1.93 4.85 7.84
CA ALA A 115 -0.54 4.56 7.51
C ALA A 115 -0.30 3.05 7.42
N LEU A 116 0.33 2.61 6.33
CA LEU A 116 0.94 1.29 6.21
C LEU A 116 2.43 1.42 6.51
N ALA A 117 2.86 0.86 7.64
CA ALA A 117 4.27 0.76 8.00
C ALA A 117 4.87 -0.49 7.34
N HIS A 118 5.76 -0.30 6.37
CA HIS A 118 6.40 -1.39 5.61
C HIS A 118 7.63 -1.92 6.36
N ILE A 119 7.40 -2.34 7.60
CA ILE A 119 8.41 -2.75 8.59
C ILE A 119 9.17 -4.02 8.17
N ARG A 120 10.41 -4.17 8.65
CA ARG A 120 11.23 -5.37 8.40
C ARG A 120 10.53 -6.65 8.83
N GLY A 121 10.84 -7.72 8.11
CA GLY A 121 10.13 -9.00 8.18
C GLY A 121 9.03 -9.14 7.12
N GLY A 122 8.62 -8.03 6.49
CA GLY A 122 7.88 -8.00 5.23
C GLY A 122 8.78 -8.20 4.01
N GLY A 123 8.22 -8.04 2.82
CA GLY A 123 8.91 -8.26 1.53
C GLY A 123 9.07 -7.01 0.66
N GLU A 124 8.72 -5.84 1.18
CA GLU A 124 8.58 -4.59 0.43
C GLU A 124 9.90 -4.13 -0.22
N LEU A 125 11.03 -4.42 0.42
CA LEU A 125 12.38 -4.17 -0.09
C LEU A 125 13.14 -5.47 -0.43
N GLY A 126 12.40 -6.54 -0.72
CA GLY A 126 12.95 -7.83 -1.14
C GLY A 126 13.40 -8.74 0.01
N GLN A 127 14.14 -9.79 -0.33
CA GLN A 127 14.49 -10.88 0.59
C GLN A 127 15.28 -10.43 1.83
N LEU A 128 16.21 -9.48 1.66
CA LEU A 128 17.00 -8.95 2.78
C LEU A 128 16.12 -8.24 3.81
N TRP A 129 15.04 -7.59 3.37
CA TRP A 129 14.08 -6.94 4.26
C TRP A 129 13.36 -7.94 5.17
N TYR A 130 13.04 -9.11 4.61
CA TYR A 130 12.45 -10.21 5.36
C TYR A 130 13.44 -10.84 6.35
N GLU A 131 14.66 -11.12 5.88
CA GLU A 131 15.71 -11.74 6.71
C GLU A 131 16.13 -10.85 7.89
N ASP A 132 16.12 -9.54 7.69
CA ASP A 132 16.41 -8.56 8.74
C ASP A 132 15.24 -8.31 9.71
N GLY A 133 14.15 -9.07 9.61
CA GLY A 133 13.01 -9.02 10.54
C GLY A 133 12.48 -10.39 10.94
N LYS A 134 13.36 -11.41 10.99
CA LYS A 134 13.02 -12.79 11.42
C LYS A 134 14.09 -13.38 12.32
N LEU A 135 13.74 -14.47 13.02
CA LEU A 135 14.65 -15.23 13.89
C LEU A 135 15.36 -14.31 14.90
N PHE A 136 16.69 -14.27 14.89
CA PHE A 136 17.49 -13.45 15.79
C PHE A 136 17.32 -11.93 15.56
N ASN A 137 16.81 -11.53 14.39
CA ASN A 137 16.55 -10.13 14.04
C ASN A 137 15.07 -9.75 14.20
N LYS A 138 14.23 -10.60 14.81
CA LYS A 138 12.78 -10.34 14.87
C LYS A 138 12.41 -9.05 15.60
N GLN A 139 13.29 -8.57 16.48
CA GLN A 139 13.10 -7.31 17.20
C GLN A 139 12.98 -6.09 16.26
N ASN A 140 13.62 -6.14 15.09
CA ASN A 140 13.57 -5.06 14.10
C ASN A 140 12.14 -4.78 13.61
N THR A 141 11.30 -5.82 13.42
CA THR A 141 9.88 -5.64 13.08
C THR A 141 9.17 -4.72 14.07
N PHE A 142 9.41 -4.92 15.37
CA PHE A 142 8.74 -4.14 16.42
C PHE A 142 9.35 -2.75 16.56
N ASN A 143 10.67 -2.65 16.46
CA ASN A 143 11.37 -1.36 16.49
C ASN A 143 10.92 -0.46 15.36
N ASP A 144 10.88 -0.98 14.12
CA ASP A 144 10.44 -0.21 12.95
C ASP A 144 9.00 0.30 13.12
N PHE A 145 8.10 -0.50 13.70
CA PHE A 145 6.71 -0.08 13.90
C PHE A 145 6.60 1.08 14.91
N ILE A 146 7.39 1.02 15.99
CA ILE A 146 7.47 2.10 16.98
C ILE A 146 8.10 3.34 16.34
N ASP A 147 9.26 3.18 15.69
CA ASP A 147 10.02 4.29 15.09
C ASP A 147 9.24 4.98 13.97
N VAL A 148 8.42 4.26 13.20
CA VAL A 148 7.50 4.85 12.20
C VAL A 148 6.39 5.69 12.83
N THR A 149 6.01 5.40 14.07
CA THR A 149 4.88 6.04 14.76
C THR A 149 5.29 7.27 15.57
N GLU A 150 6.56 7.35 16.00
CA GLU A 150 7.15 8.50 16.73
C GLU A 150 7.35 9.74 15.83
#